data_AF-A0A523QCR5-F1
#
_entry.id   AF-A0A523QCR5-F1
#
_cell.length_a   1.000
_cell.length_b   1.000
_cell.length_c   1.000
_cell.angle_alpha   90.00
_cell.angle_beta   90.00
_cell.angle_gamma   90.00
#
_symmetry.space_group_name_H-M   'P 1'
#
loop_
_entity.id
_entity.type
_entity.pdbx_description
1 polymer ?
#
loop_
_entity_poly.entity_id
_entity_poly.type
_entity_poly.pdbx_seq_one_letter_code
_entity_poly.pdbx_strand_id
1 'polypeptide(L)'
;MPKLNLNRVAMPRQAPRKRAKNFNEVALGYSLKQAQKEAGRCIQCPKRNCVDGCPVEIDIPGFIQAIRDGDMPEAVRILKSKNALPGICGRVCPQESQCEATCSLAKKEAPIAIGRLERFVADWERANMGVAKPPKPPKPSGKKVAVVGSGPAGLTAAADLAKLGHSATIFEALHVAGGVLMYGIPEFRLPKEIVQAEVDYVASLGVKIELDSVVGKLATLDEILADGYHAVFLGTGAGLPMFMNIEGENLNGIYSANEFLTRVNLMKAYLFPDYDTPVKVGKQVAVIGGGNVAMDSARCALRLGADKVYIIYRRSEAEMPARREEVENAQEEGIEFKLLTTPKQFLGNEQNWVVGME
;
A
#
# COMPACT_ATOMS: atom_id res chain seq x y z
N MET A 1 -1.85 35.35 19.03
CA MET A 1 -1.65 34.12 18.24
C MET A 1 -2.78 34.01 17.23
N PRO A 2 -2.54 33.70 15.95
CA PRO A 2 -3.61 33.44 15.01
C PRO A 2 -4.52 32.33 15.55
N LYS A 3 -5.83 32.47 15.34
CA LYS A 3 -6.83 31.50 15.79
C LYS A 3 -6.54 30.15 15.14
N LEU A 4 -6.47 29.09 15.94
CA LEU A 4 -6.21 27.73 15.47
C LEU A 4 -7.32 27.29 14.49
N ASN A 5 -6.93 26.91 13.27
CA ASN A 5 -7.86 26.38 12.28
C ASN A 5 -8.03 24.86 12.48
N LEU A 6 -9.20 24.45 12.96
CA LEU A 6 -9.54 23.04 13.19
C LEU A 6 -10.20 22.36 11.99
N ASN A 7 -10.54 23.10 10.93
CA ASN A 7 -11.18 22.53 9.72
C ASN A 7 -10.16 21.81 8.82
N ARG A 8 -10.06 20.48 8.94
CA ARG A 8 -9.15 19.66 8.12
C ARG A 8 -9.56 19.76 6.66
N VAL A 9 -8.60 19.97 5.76
CA VAL A 9 -8.90 20.09 4.33
C VAL A 9 -9.34 18.72 3.82
N ALA A 10 -10.56 18.63 3.30
CA ALA A 10 -11.09 17.39 2.75
C ALA A 10 -10.28 16.96 1.51
N MET A 11 -10.00 15.67 1.41
CA MET A 11 -9.39 15.06 0.23
C MET A 11 -10.46 14.95 -0.87
N PRO A 12 -10.22 15.49 -2.08
CA PRO A 12 -11.10 15.22 -3.21
C PRO A 12 -11.15 13.71 -3.49
N ARG A 13 -12.36 13.18 -3.69
CA ARG A 13 -12.59 11.77 -3.99
C ARG A 13 -13.49 11.63 -5.21
N GLN A 14 -13.34 10.54 -5.94
CA GLN A 14 -14.34 10.16 -6.93
C GLN A 14 -15.71 9.93 -6.28
N ALA A 15 -16.78 10.24 -7.01
CA ALA A 15 -18.15 9.99 -6.55
C ALA A 15 -18.40 8.48 -6.37
N PRO A 16 -19.05 8.04 -5.27
CA PRO A 16 -19.19 6.60 -4.95
C PRO A 16 -19.77 5.75 -6.09
N ARG A 17 -20.88 6.19 -6.71
CA ARG A 17 -21.51 5.48 -7.83
C ARG A 17 -20.64 5.35 -9.08
N LYS A 18 -19.70 6.29 -9.29
CA LYS A 18 -18.76 6.26 -10.42
C LYS A 18 -17.58 5.35 -10.12
N ARG A 19 -16.96 5.49 -8.94
CA ARG A 19 -15.76 4.73 -8.55
C ARG A 19 -16.03 3.25 -8.28
N ALA A 20 -17.26 2.87 -7.94
CA ALA A 20 -17.67 1.46 -7.81
C ALA A 20 -17.60 0.67 -9.12
N LYS A 21 -17.40 1.34 -10.28
CA LYS A 21 -17.40 0.73 -11.62
C LYS A 21 -16.04 0.81 -12.33
N ASN A 22 -14.99 1.24 -11.64
CA ASN A 22 -13.66 1.35 -12.23
C ASN A 22 -12.56 1.12 -11.20
N PHE A 23 -11.36 0.83 -11.68
CA PHE A 23 -10.18 0.59 -10.85
C PHE A 23 -9.30 1.83 -10.67
N ASN A 24 -9.74 3.01 -11.09
CA ASN A 24 -8.96 4.25 -10.93
C ASN A 24 -8.93 4.69 -9.45
N GLU A 25 -7.89 5.44 -9.09
CA GLU A 25 -7.66 5.89 -7.71
C GLU A 25 -8.86 6.66 -7.13
N VAL A 26 -9.35 6.24 -5.96
CA VAL A 26 -10.52 6.86 -5.31
C VAL A 26 -10.17 8.24 -4.75
N ALA A 27 -9.08 8.35 -4.01
CA ALA A 27 -8.58 9.61 -3.47
C ALA A 27 -7.73 10.30 -4.53
N LEU A 28 -8.11 11.52 -4.93
CA LEU A 28 -7.54 12.21 -6.09
C LEU A 28 -6.31 13.06 -5.76
N GLY A 29 -5.93 13.16 -4.49
CA GLY A 29 -4.81 14.00 -4.04
C GLY A 29 -5.21 15.46 -3.83
N TYR A 30 -4.31 16.21 -3.18
CA TYR A 30 -4.46 17.65 -3.03
C TYR A 30 -3.92 18.41 -4.24
N SER A 31 -4.58 19.50 -4.59
CA SER A 31 -3.93 20.58 -5.34
C SER A 31 -2.93 21.34 -4.47
N LEU A 32 -1.99 22.08 -5.08
CA LEU A 32 -1.02 22.91 -4.34
C LEU A 32 -1.70 23.85 -3.33
N LYS A 33 -2.79 24.51 -3.73
CA LYS A 33 -3.55 25.41 -2.85
C LYS A 33 -4.16 24.67 -1.65
N GLN A 34 -4.65 23.44 -1.85
CA GLN A 34 -5.18 22.62 -0.75
C GLN A 34 -4.07 22.12 0.17
N ALA A 35 -2.94 21.69 -0.39
CA ALA A 35 -1.78 21.24 0.37
C ALA A 35 -1.20 22.39 1.22
N GLN A 36 -1.02 23.58 0.67
CA GLN A 36 -0.58 24.76 1.43
C GLN A 36 -1.57 25.16 2.52
N LYS A 37 -2.88 25.10 2.24
CA LYS A 37 -3.93 25.36 3.24
C LYS A 37 -3.88 24.34 4.38
N GLU A 38 -3.69 23.07 4.09
CA GLU A 38 -3.57 22.01 5.10
C GLU A 38 -2.27 22.14 5.89
N ALA A 39 -1.15 22.38 5.20
CA ALA A 39 0.15 22.62 5.81
C ALA A 39 0.14 23.83 6.76
N GLY A 40 -0.60 24.88 6.41
CA GLY A 40 -0.80 26.07 7.25
C GLY A 40 -1.55 25.84 8.56
N ARG A 41 -2.19 24.67 8.75
CA ARG A 41 -2.77 24.28 10.06
C ARG A 41 -1.70 23.80 11.04
N CYS A 42 -0.54 23.35 10.56
CA CYS A 42 0.52 22.80 11.40
C CYS A 42 1.10 23.89 12.30
N ILE A 43 1.06 23.65 13.61
CA ILE A 43 1.47 24.64 14.63
C ILE A 43 2.97 24.62 14.94
N GLN A 44 3.75 23.85 14.18
CA GLN A 44 5.21 23.72 14.35
C GLN A 44 5.59 23.43 15.82
N CYS A 45 5.03 22.34 16.37
CA CYS A 45 5.22 21.96 17.76
C CYS A 45 6.73 21.87 18.12
N PRO A 46 7.19 22.49 19.22
CA PRO A 46 8.55 22.28 19.72
C PRO A 46 8.80 20.80 20.06
N LYS A 47 7.82 20.15 20.71
CA LYS A 47 7.81 18.70 20.93
C LYS A 47 7.15 18.00 19.74
N ARG A 48 7.96 17.30 18.95
CA ARG A 48 7.59 16.73 17.64
C ARG A 48 6.94 15.34 17.75
N ASN A 49 5.88 15.18 18.55
CA ASN A 49 5.22 13.88 18.77
C ASN A 49 4.80 13.13 17.48
N CYS A 50 4.49 13.87 16.40
CA CYS A 50 4.17 13.28 15.10
C CYS A 50 5.35 12.51 14.49
N VAL A 51 6.58 12.95 14.76
CA VAL A 51 7.83 12.27 14.36
C VAL A 51 7.97 10.97 15.13
N ASP A 52 7.78 11.00 16.46
CA ASP A 52 7.80 9.80 17.32
C ASP A 52 6.73 8.77 16.92
N GLY A 53 5.57 9.25 16.42
CA GLY A 53 4.49 8.40 15.92
C GLY A 53 4.72 7.85 14.50
N CYS A 54 5.76 8.30 13.80
CA CYS A 54 6.15 7.78 12.50
C CYS A 54 7.19 6.67 12.69
N PRO A 55 6.96 5.44 12.19
CA PRO A 55 7.89 4.33 12.40
C PRO A 55 9.33 4.54 11.89
N VAL A 56 9.51 5.46 10.94
CA VAL A 56 10.83 5.81 10.37
C VAL A 56 11.25 7.25 10.71
N GLU A 57 10.54 7.89 11.63
CA GLU A 57 10.89 9.21 12.20
C GLU A 57 11.13 10.29 11.12
N ILE A 58 10.23 10.37 10.12
CA ILE A 58 10.23 11.46 9.13
C ILE A 58 10.21 12.81 9.85
N ASP A 59 11.01 13.77 9.40
CA ASP A 59 10.92 15.16 9.88
C ASP A 59 9.63 15.84 9.36
N ILE A 60 8.52 15.47 9.98
CA ILE A 60 7.16 15.90 9.60
C ILE A 60 7.00 17.42 9.67
N PRO A 61 7.36 18.11 10.78
CA PRO A 61 7.29 19.57 10.81
C PRO A 61 8.15 20.24 9.74
N GLY A 62 9.33 19.68 9.45
CA GLY A 62 10.26 20.18 8.44
C GLY A 62 9.67 20.17 7.04
N PHE A 63 9.22 19.02 6.53
CA PHE A 63 8.69 18.97 5.16
C PHE A 63 7.38 19.76 5.04
N ILE A 64 6.56 19.83 6.09
CA ILE A 64 5.35 20.65 6.11
C ILE A 64 5.69 22.13 6.06
N GLN A 65 6.76 22.56 6.74
CA GLN A 65 7.24 23.94 6.67
C GLN A 65 7.71 24.28 5.25
N ALA A 66 8.45 23.39 4.60
CA ALA A 66 8.86 23.57 3.21
C ALA A 66 7.65 23.71 2.25
N ILE A 67 6.57 22.95 2.44
CA ILE A 67 5.32 23.13 1.68
C ILE A 67 4.72 24.54 1.91
N ARG A 68 4.72 25.03 3.16
CA ARG A 68 4.19 26.36 3.50
C ARG A 68 4.99 27.48 2.82
N ASP A 69 6.30 27.32 2.77
CA ASP A 69 7.22 28.29 2.20
C ASP A 69 7.30 28.20 0.67
N GLY A 70 6.66 27.18 0.07
CA GLY A 70 6.65 26.93 -1.37
C GLY A 70 7.92 26.25 -1.89
N ASP A 71 8.80 25.80 -1.01
CA ASP A 71 10.04 25.08 -1.34
C ASP A 71 9.77 23.58 -1.48
N MET A 72 9.15 23.20 -2.59
CA MET A 72 8.83 21.80 -2.89
C MET A 72 10.07 20.90 -3.04
N PRO A 73 11.18 21.33 -3.68
CA PRO A 73 12.42 20.55 -3.71
C PRO A 73 12.95 20.20 -2.31
N GLU A 74 12.90 21.15 -1.37
CA GLU A 74 13.30 20.87 0.01
C GLU A 74 12.34 19.92 0.72
N ALA A 75 11.02 20.04 0.50
CA ALA A 75 10.04 19.10 1.03
C ALA A 75 10.33 17.65 0.57
N VAL A 76 10.66 17.47 -0.71
CA VAL A 76 11.06 16.16 -1.28
C VAL A 76 12.34 15.66 -0.61
N ARG A 77 13.37 16.52 -0.50
CA ARG A 77 14.66 16.15 0.11
C ARG A 77 14.49 15.69 1.56
N ILE A 78 13.67 16.39 2.34
CA ILE A 78 13.38 16.04 3.73
C ILE A 78 12.68 14.69 3.81
N LEU A 79 11.62 14.44 3.02
CA LEU A 79 10.93 13.14 3.02
C LEU A 79 11.86 11.99 2.64
N LYS A 80 12.60 12.12 1.53
CA LYS A 80 13.49 11.07 1.00
C LYS A 80 14.74 10.81 1.84
N SER A 81 15.01 11.67 2.83
CA SER A 81 16.09 11.43 3.80
C SER A 81 15.79 10.27 4.76
N LYS A 82 14.50 9.95 4.97
CA LYS A 82 14.04 8.91 5.90
C LYS A 82 13.14 7.87 5.25
N ASN A 83 12.41 8.23 4.21
CA ASN A 83 11.48 7.33 3.53
C ASN A 83 11.88 7.12 2.07
N ALA A 84 12.18 5.87 1.71
CA ALA A 84 12.47 5.51 0.33
C ALA A 84 11.21 5.41 -0.56
N LEU A 85 10.02 5.34 0.03
CA LEU A 85 8.75 5.04 -0.65
C LEU A 85 7.60 6.03 -0.31
N PRO A 86 7.84 7.37 -0.30
CA PRO A 86 6.84 8.33 0.15
C PRO A 86 5.55 8.34 -0.68
N GLY A 87 5.63 8.01 -1.99
CA GLY A 87 4.47 7.89 -2.86
C GLY A 87 3.53 6.75 -2.46
N ILE A 88 4.06 5.73 -1.78
CA ILE A 88 3.31 4.60 -1.24
C ILE A 88 2.82 4.91 0.18
N CYS A 89 3.72 5.29 1.09
CA CYS A 89 3.40 5.51 2.51
C CYS A 89 2.28 6.53 2.72
N GLY A 90 2.31 7.65 1.99
CA GLY A 90 1.26 8.67 2.07
C GLY A 90 -0.14 8.16 1.67
N ARG A 91 -0.22 7.06 0.91
CA ARG A 91 -1.48 6.43 0.47
C ARG A 91 -1.96 5.34 1.42
N VAL A 92 -1.06 4.50 1.92
CA VAL A 92 -1.45 3.22 2.55
C VAL A 92 -1.18 3.13 4.05
N CYS A 93 -0.38 4.03 4.63
CA CYS A 93 -0.15 4.02 6.07
C CYS A 93 -1.48 4.18 6.84
N PRO A 94 -1.69 3.46 7.95
CA PRO A 94 -2.82 3.66 8.83
C PRO A 94 -2.53 4.85 9.76
N GLN A 95 -2.56 6.07 9.21
CA GLN A 95 -2.13 7.28 9.92
C GLN A 95 -2.91 7.52 11.22
N GLU A 96 -4.16 7.06 11.29
CA GLU A 96 -5.03 7.08 12.47
C GLU A 96 -4.47 6.29 13.68
N SER A 97 -3.46 5.45 13.45
CA SER A 97 -2.74 4.69 14.48
C SER A 97 -1.25 5.05 14.57
N GLN A 98 -0.81 6.06 13.81
CA GLN A 98 0.59 6.45 13.67
C GLN A 98 0.76 7.97 13.86
N CYS A 99 1.42 8.65 12.91
CA CYS A 99 1.81 10.05 13.00
C CYS A 99 0.63 11.03 13.19
N GLU A 100 -0.55 10.73 12.64
CA GLU A 100 -1.74 11.58 12.82
C GLU A 100 -2.38 11.34 14.19
N ALA A 101 -2.27 10.13 14.76
CA ALA A 101 -2.78 9.79 16.09
C ALA A 101 -2.04 10.56 17.20
N THR A 102 -0.74 10.79 17.03
CA THR A 102 0.11 11.48 18.01
C THR A 102 0.20 13.00 17.78
N CYS A 103 -0.44 13.51 16.72
CA CYS A 103 -0.49 14.94 16.43
C CYS A 103 -1.13 15.70 17.59
N SER A 104 -0.54 16.85 17.99
CA SER A 104 -1.10 17.68 19.08
C SER A 104 -2.53 18.17 18.82
N LEU A 105 -2.95 18.23 17.55
CA LEU A 105 -4.32 18.59 17.15
C LEU A 105 -5.28 17.40 17.12
N ALA A 106 -4.81 16.16 17.27
CA ALA A 106 -5.65 14.96 17.30
C ALA A 106 -6.63 14.97 18.47
N LYS A 107 -6.22 15.50 19.64
CA LYS A 107 -7.09 15.67 20.83
C LYS A 107 -8.27 16.62 20.60
N LYS A 108 -8.25 17.39 19.51
CA LYS A 108 -9.33 18.28 19.06
C LYS A 108 -10.02 17.75 17.81
N GLU A 109 -9.86 16.45 17.53
CA GLU A 109 -10.41 15.75 16.36
C GLU A 109 -9.99 16.36 15.02
N ALA A 110 -8.85 17.05 15.01
CA ALA A 110 -8.38 17.82 13.87
C ALA A 110 -6.88 17.63 13.63
N PRO A 111 -6.35 16.38 13.57
CA PRO A 111 -4.94 16.18 13.27
C PRO A 111 -4.57 16.80 11.91
N ILE A 112 -3.29 17.08 11.73
CA ILE A 112 -2.76 17.48 10.42
C ILE A 112 -2.86 16.26 9.49
N ALA A 113 -3.27 16.47 8.24
CA ALA A 113 -3.32 15.40 7.25
C ALA A 113 -1.93 15.02 6.71
N ILE A 114 -1.07 14.50 7.59
CA ILE A 114 0.34 14.22 7.30
C ILE A 114 0.49 13.28 6.11
N GLY A 115 -0.27 12.17 6.08
CA GLY A 115 -0.17 11.22 4.97
C GLY A 115 -0.58 11.83 3.62
N ARG A 116 -1.58 12.72 3.64
CA ARG A 116 -2.05 13.43 2.43
C ARG A 116 -1.03 14.47 1.94
N LEU A 117 -0.31 15.12 2.86
CA LEU A 117 0.78 16.04 2.52
C LEU A 117 2.01 15.29 2.00
N GLU A 118 2.38 14.17 2.64
CA GLU A 118 3.44 13.28 2.16
C GLU A 118 3.15 12.79 0.74
N ARG A 119 1.93 12.28 0.51
CA ARG A 119 1.45 11.90 -0.81
C ARG A 119 1.58 13.05 -1.82
N PHE A 120 1.13 14.25 -1.45
CA PHE A 120 1.17 15.42 -2.33
C PHE A 120 2.61 15.75 -2.75
N VAL A 121 3.57 15.72 -1.83
CA VAL A 121 4.98 15.99 -2.14
C VAL A 121 5.55 14.93 -3.09
N ALA A 122 5.28 13.65 -2.84
CA ALA A 122 5.72 12.57 -3.72
C ALA A 122 5.08 12.65 -5.13
N ASP A 123 3.80 13.00 -5.20
CA ASP A 123 3.10 13.20 -6.47
C ASP A 123 3.65 14.41 -7.24
N TRP A 124 3.98 15.49 -6.53
CA TRP A 124 4.64 16.66 -7.12
C TRP A 124 6.03 16.32 -7.66
N GLU A 125 6.85 15.57 -6.93
CA GLU A 125 8.18 15.14 -7.38
C GLU A 125 8.09 14.37 -8.69
N ARG A 126 7.19 13.38 -8.75
CA ARG A 126 6.98 12.55 -9.95
C ARG A 126 6.57 13.40 -11.16
N ALA A 127 5.72 14.40 -10.96
CA ALA A 127 5.30 15.30 -12.04
C ALA A 127 6.37 16.31 -12.46
N ASN A 128 7.41 16.52 -11.65
CA ASN A 128 8.47 17.52 -11.85
C ASN A 128 9.86 16.87 -11.84
N MET A 129 9.97 15.65 -12.39
CA MET A 129 11.24 14.93 -12.51
C MET A 129 12.31 15.82 -13.16
N GLY A 130 13.49 15.90 -12.54
CA GLY A 130 14.62 16.74 -12.98
C GLY A 130 14.81 18.04 -12.21
N VAL A 131 13.84 18.46 -11.39
CA VAL A 131 14.02 19.63 -10.50
C VAL A 131 14.88 19.28 -9.27
N ALA A 132 14.74 18.07 -8.75
CA ALA A 132 15.60 17.57 -7.68
C ALA A 132 16.87 16.94 -8.28
N LYS A 133 18.06 17.39 -7.82
CA LYS A 133 19.32 16.78 -8.23
C LYS A 133 19.43 15.38 -7.62
N PRO A 134 19.77 14.34 -8.41
CA PRO A 134 20.03 13.03 -7.85
C PRO A 134 21.18 13.13 -6.83
N PRO A 135 21.12 12.37 -5.72
CA PRO A 135 22.22 12.35 -4.76
C PRO A 135 23.50 11.90 -5.47
N LYS A 136 24.65 12.49 -5.07
CA LYS A 136 25.94 12.02 -5.57
C LYS A 136 26.12 10.55 -5.19
N PRO A 137 26.59 9.69 -6.11
CA PRO A 137 26.88 8.31 -5.79
C PRO A 137 27.85 8.24 -4.58
N PRO A 138 27.57 7.38 -3.60
CA PRO A 138 28.48 7.19 -2.48
C PRO A 138 29.79 6.52 -2.95
N LYS A 139 30.83 6.63 -2.11
CA LYS A 139 32.07 5.89 -2.36
C LYS A 139 31.78 4.38 -2.25
N PRO A 140 32.19 3.55 -3.23
CA PRO A 140 31.99 2.12 -3.15
C PRO A 140 32.67 1.52 -1.90
N SER A 141 31.91 0.76 -1.13
CA SER A 141 32.39 0.01 0.04
C SER A 141 33.12 -1.29 -0.35
N GLY A 142 32.96 -1.74 -1.58
CA GLY A 142 33.42 -3.06 -2.06
C GLY A 142 32.62 -4.25 -1.53
N LYS A 143 31.57 -4.04 -0.73
CA LYS A 143 30.71 -5.12 -0.20
C LYS A 143 29.49 -5.35 -1.07
N LYS A 144 29.15 -6.63 -1.26
CA LYS A 144 27.97 -7.11 -2.00
C LYS A 144 26.93 -7.66 -1.03
N VAL A 145 25.66 -7.31 -1.22
CA VAL A 145 24.55 -7.77 -0.37
C VAL A 145 23.39 -8.28 -1.24
N ALA A 146 22.91 -9.48 -0.92
CA ALA A 146 21.72 -10.05 -1.55
C ALA A 146 20.48 -9.67 -0.73
N VAL A 147 19.41 -9.28 -1.40
CA VAL A 147 18.13 -8.94 -0.80
C VAL A 147 17.08 -9.88 -1.37
N VAL A 148 16.53 -10.77 -0.55
CA VAL A 148 15.55 -11.78 -1.00
C VAL A 148 14.14 -11.23 -0.79
N GLY A 149 13.44 -10.93 -1.87
CA GLY A 149 12.11 -10.33 -1.92
C GLY A 149 12.16 -8.82 -2.20
N SER A 150 11.32 -8.38 -3.15
CA SER A 150 11.21 -6.97 -3.59
C SER A 150 10.02 -6.22 -2.98
N GLY A 151 9.49 -6.71 -1.86
CA GLY A 151 8.48 -5.97 -1.10
C GLY A 151 9.03 -4.66 -0.51
N PRO A 152 8.19 -3.89 0.20
CA PRO A 152 8.62 -2.62 0.81
C PRO A 152 9.93 -2.74 1.61
N ALA A 153 10.06 -3.80 2.42
CA ALA A 153 11.25 -4.06 3.21
C ALA A 153 12.51 -4.24 2.35
N GLY A 154 12.44 -5.04 1.28
CA GLY A 154 13.56 -5.28 0.39
C GLY A 154 13.96 -4.04 -0.42
N LEU A 155 12.98 -3.32 -0.95
CA LEU A 155 13.22 -2.06 -1.67
C LEU A 155 13.88 -1.02 -0.78
N THR A 156 13.39 -0.83 0.45
CA THR A 156 13.99 0.11 1.41
C THR A 156 15.40 -0.34 1.82
N ALA A 157 15.58 -1.61 2.17
CA ALA A 157 16.90 -2.14 2.53
C ALA A 157 17.91 -1.95 1.39
N ALA A 158 17.54 -2.29 0.16
CA ALA A 158 18.43 -2.14 -0.99
C ALA A 158 18.76 -0.67 -1.29
N ALA A 159 17.78 0.23 -1.17
CA ALA A 159 18.00 1.67 -1.34
C ALA A 159 19.00 2.23 -0.33
N ASP A 160 18.87 1.85 0.94
CA ASP A 160 19.77 2.31 2.00
C ASP A 160 21.17 1.69 1.87
N LEU A 161 21.26 0.40 1.53
CA LEU A 161 22.53 -0.26 1.22
C LEU A 161 23.25 0.44 0.06
N ALA A 162 22.53 0.78 -1.00
CA ALA A 162 23.08 1.52 -2.13
C ALA A 162 23.58 2.91 -1.72
N LYS A 163 22.82 3.65 -0.91
CA LYS A 163 23.23 4.96 -0.35
C LYS A 163 24.45 4.88 0.56
N LEU A 164 24.68 3.74 1.20
CA LEU A 164 25.88 3.46 1.99
C LEU A 164 27.08 2.97 1.16
N GLY A 165 26.92 2.81 -0.16
CA GLY A 165 27.98 2.38 -1.08
C GLY A 165 28.14 0.88 -1.19
N HIS A 166 27.18 0.08 -0.72
CA HIS A 166 27.15 -1.36 -0.96
C HIS A 166 26.53 -1.68 -2.33
N SER A 167 27.02 -2.73 -2.98
CA SER A 167 26.40 -3.27 -4.18
C SER A 167 25.26 -4.19 -3.75
N ALA A 168 24.01 -3.80 -4.00
CA ALA A 168 22.82 -4.56 -3.64
C ALA A 168 22.20 -5.22 -4.88
N THR A 169 21.82 -6.50 -4.76
CA THR A 169 21.00 -7.21 -5.76
C THR A 169 19.77 -7.76 -5.08
N ILE A 170 18.59 -7.40 -5.58
CA ILE A 170 17.30 -7.93 -5.15
C ILE A 170 16.97 -9.16 -5.98
N PHE A 171 16.59 -10.26 -5.32
CA PHE A 171 16.05 -11.46 -5.95
C PHE A 171 14.55 -11.55 -5.64
N GLU A 172 13.71 -11.47 -6.67
CA GLU A 172 12.26 -11.49 -6.57
C GLU A 172 11.69 -12.72 -7.25
N ALA A 173 10.78 -13.43 -6.57
CA ALA A 173 10.18 -14.65 -7.10
C ALA A 173 9.20 -14.41 -8.25
N LEU A 174 8.54 -13.25 -8.29
CA LEU A 174 7.57 -12.88 -9.31
C LEU A 174 8.23 -12.18 -10.52
N HIS A 175 7.49 -12.11 -11.62
CA HIS A 175 7.88 -11.40 -12.85
C HIS A 175 7.79 -9.87 -12.73
N VAL A 176 7.47 -9.34 -11.54
CA VAL A 176 7.36 -7.89 -11.26
C VAL A 176 7.80 -7.62 -9.81
N ALA A 177 8.53 -6.52 -9.60
CA ALA A 177 8.97 -6.08 -8.28
C ALA A 177 7.90 -5.27 -7.52
N GLY A 178 7.91 -5.36 -6.18
CA GLY A 178 7.05 -4.56 -5.29
C GLY A 178 6.22 -5.38 -4.30
N GLY A 179 6.19 -6.70 -4.43
CA GLY A 179 5.45 -7.60 -3.53
C GLY A 179 3.97 -7.24 -3.40
N VAL A 180 3.47 -7.13 -2.16
CA VAL A 180 2.05 -6.81 -1.87
C VAL A 180 1.60 -5.48 -2.48
N LEU A 181 2.52 -4.57 -2.78
CA LEU A 181 2.22 -3.31 -3.45
C LEU A 181 1.74 -3.53 -4.89
N MET A 182 2.19 -4.61 -5.54
CA MET A 182 1.80 -4.97 -6.91
C MET A 182 0.64 -5.96 -6.93
N TYR A 183 0.75 -7.09 -6.23
CA TYR A 183 -0.26 -8.15 -6.32
C TYR A 183 -1.41 -8.02 -5.30
N GLY A 184 -1.22 -7.27 -4.21
CA GLY A 184 -2.17 -7.24 -3.08
C GLY A 184 -3.08 -6.00 -3.08
N ILE A 185 -2.50 -4.82 -2.89
CA ILE A 185 -3.25 -3.56 -2.75
C ILE A 185 -3.79 -3.14 -4.13
N PRO A 186 -5.09 -2.93 -4.35
CA PRO A 186 -5.61 -2.63 -5.69
C PRO A 186 -5.27 -1.23 -6.23
N GLU A 187 -5.36 -1.08 -7.55
CA GLU A 187 -5.11 0.17 -8.29
C GLU A 187 -5.92 1.37 -7.75
N PHE A 188 -7.16 1.14 -7.30
CA PHE A 188 -8.03 2.20 -6.80
C PHE A 188 -7.58 2.79 -5.46
N ARG A 189 -6.59 2.17 -4.79
CA ARG A 189 -5.93 2.66 -3.57
C ARG A 189 -4.48 3.01 -3.81
N LEU A 190 -3.77 2.18 -4.56
CA LEU A 190 -2.35 2.32 -4.83
C LEU A 190 -2.11 2.07 -6.33
N PRO A 191 -2.06 3.14 -7.13
CA PRO A 191 -1.85 3.01 -8.56
C PRO A 191 -0.49 2.37 -8.86
N LYS A 192 -0.45 1.44 -9.81
CA LYS A 192 0.73 0.60 -10.06
C LYS A 192 1.88 1.40 -10.66
N GLU A 193 1.56 2.46 -11.40
CA GLU A 193 2.54 3.43 -11.88
C GLU A 193 3.33 4.10 -10.74
N ILE A 194 2.71 4.30 -9.57
CA ILE A 194 3.39 4.86 -8.39
C ILE A 194 4.39 3.86 -7.83
N VAL A 195 3.98 2.60 -7.73
CA VAL A 195 4.86 1.53 -7.24
C VAL A 195 6.04 1.34 -8.19
N GLN A 196 5.77 1.32 -9.50
CA GLN A 196 6.83 1.22 -10.51
C GLN A 196 7.81 2.38 -10.42
N ALA A 197 7.34 3.62 -10.27
CA ALA A 197 8.21 4.79 -10.13
C ALA A 197 9.12 4.69 -8.89
N GLU A 198 8.63 4.13 -7.79
CA GLU A 198 9.44 3.91 -6.57
C GLU A 198 10.45 2.77 -6.76
N VAL A 199 10.08 1.70 -7.47
CA VAL A 199 11.01 0.64 -7.88
C VAL A 199 12.11 1.21 -8.78
N ASP A 200 11.75 2.03 -9.77
CA ASP A 200 12.67 2.67 -10.70
C ASP A 200 13.61 3.63 -9.95
N TYR A 201 13.11 4.35 -8.94
CA TYR A 201 13.94 5.16 -8.05
C TYR A 201 14.99 4.30 -7.33
N VAL A 202 14.60 3.16 -6.75
CA VAL A 202 15.56 2.24 -6.11
C VAL A 202 16.58 1.71 -7.10
N ALA A 203 16.16 1.30 -8.30
CA ALA A 203 17.05 0.86 -9.37
C ALA A 203 18.03 1.98 -9.80
N SER A 204 17.58 3.23 -9.83
CA SER A 204 18.41 4.40 -10.18
C SER A 204 19.57 4.65 -9.22
N LEU A 205 19.51 4.07 -8.00
CA LEU A 205 20.60 4.09 -7.02
C LEU A 205 21.70 3.06 -7.34
N GLY A 206 21.57 2.30 -8.43
CA GLY A 206 22.51 1.24 -8.81
C GLY A 206 22.17 -0.14 -8.24
N VAL A 207 20.95 -0.30 -7.68
CA VAL A 207 20.45 -1.59 -7.22
C VAL A 207 20.07 -2.45 -8.42
N LYS A 208 20.58 -3.68 -8.47
CA LYS A 208 20.15 -4.68 -9.47
C LYS A 208 18.89 -5.39 -8.99
N ILE A 209 17.95 -5.67 -9.87
CA ILE A 209 16.72 -6.42 -9.56
C ILE A 209 16.65 -7.61 -10.52
N GLU A 210 16.70 -8.82 -9.95
CA GLU A 210 16.54 -10.09 -10.63
C GLU A 210 15.14 -10.62 -10.36
N LEU A 211 14.28 -10.56 -11.37
CA LEU A 211 12.91 -11.08 -11.32
C LEU A 211 12.91 -12.59 -11.61
N ASP A 212 11.75 -13.23 -11.43
CA ASP A 212 11.55 -14.67 -11.67
C ASP A 212 12.57 -15.58 -10.95
N SER A 213 13.08 -15.09 -9.82
CA SER A 213 14.21 -15.62 -9.07
C SER A 213 13.75 -16.21 -7.74
N VAL A 214 13.28 -17.46 -7.76
CA VAL A 214 12.83 -18.17 -6.55
C VAL A 214 14.01 -18.72 -5.75
N VAL A 215 14.49 -17.93 -4.78
CA VAL A 215 15.51 -18.36 -3.82
C VAL A 215 15.01 -19.55 -2.98
N GLY A 216 15.86 -20.55 -2.80
CA GLY A 216 15.52 -21.87 -2.26
C GLY A 216 15.12 -22.90 -3.32
N LYS A 217 14.91 -22.49 -4.58
CA LYS A 217 14.70 -23.38 -5.74
C LYS A 217 15.75 -23.19 -6.82
N LEU A 218 16.05 -21.95 -7.19
CA LEU A 218 17.08 -21.63 -8.20
C LEU A 218 18.47 -21.51 -7.59
N ALA A 219 18.56 -20.99 -6.36
CA ALA A 219 19.79 -20.92 -5.59
C ALA A 219 19.45 -20.95 -4.10
N THR A 220 20.25 -21.67 -3.32
CA THR A 220 20.20 -21.69 -1.85
C THR A 220 20.94 -20.48 -1.26
N LEU A 221 20.74 -20.21 0.03
CA LEU A 221 21.46 -19.13 0.71
C LEU A 221 22.98 -19.37 0.76
N ASP A 222 23.38 -20.63 0.92
CA ASP A 222 24.80 -21.02 0.92
C ASP A 222 25.46 -20.78 -0.44
N GLU A 223 24.76 -21.09 -1.53
CA GLU A 223 25.23 -20.79 -2.89
C GLU A 223 25.33 -19.27 -3.14
N ILE A 224 24.36 -18.49 -2.66
CA ILE A 224 24.42 -17.02 -2.75
C ILE A 224 25.64 -16.48 -1.99
N LEU A 225 25.90 -16.95 -0.77
CA LEU A 225 27.08 -16.52 -0.01
C LEU A 225 28.39 -16.98 -0.68
N ALA A 226 28.42 -18.19 -1.23
CA ALA A 226 29.56 -18.72 -1.98
C ALA A 226 29.86 -17.93 -3.27
N ASP A 227 28.84 -17.32 -3.89
CA ASP A 227 28.97 -16.44 -5.08
C ASP A 227 29.51 -15.03 -4.75
N GLY A 228 30.04 -14.83 -3.53
CA GLY A 228 30.74 -13.61 -3.13
C GLY A 228 29.84 -12.51 -2.57
N TYR A 229 28.59 -12.84 -2.25
CA TYR A 229 27.76 -11.97 -1.41
C TYR A 229 28.24 -12.03 0.05
N HIS A 230 28.39 -10.87 0.68
CA HIS A 230 28.92 -10.75 2.03
C HIS A 230 27.83 -10.83 3.10
N ALA A 231 26.58 -10.59 2.71
CA ALA A 231 25.42 -10.64 3.58
C ALA A 231 24.16 -10.92 2.76
N VAL A 232 23.14 -11.46 3.43
CA VAL A 232 21.81 -11.66 2.86
C VAL A 232 20.77 -11.03 3.78
N PHE A 233 19.86 -10.25 3.21
CA PHE A 233 18.66 -9.75 3.86
C PHE A 233 17.45 -10.53 3.38
N LEU A 234 16.63 -11.05 4.31
CA LEU A 234 15.42 -11.81 3.99
C LEU A 234 14.17 -10.94 4.20
N GLY A 235 13.56 -10.53 3.10
CA GLY A 235 12.36 -9.68 3.04
C GLY A 235 11.18 -10.35 2.33
N THR A 236 11.01 -11.66 2.48
CA THR A 236 10.03 -12.48 1.73
C THR A 236 8.57 -12.27 2.14
N GLY A 237 8.33 -11.59 3.27
CA GLY A 237 7.00 -11.33 3.80
C GLY A 237 6.25 -12.59 4.25
N ALA A 238 4.93 -12.46 4.41
CA ALA A 238 4.02 -13.51 4.85
C ALA A 238 2.94 -13.77 3.78
N GLY A 239 3.35 -14.36 2.65
CA GLY A 239 2.51 -14.51 1.45
C GLY A 239 1.65 -15.77 1.38
N LEU A 240 1.75 -16.69 2.34
CA LEU A 240 0.95 -17.91 2.34
C LEU A 240 -0.48 -17.65 2.85
N PRO A 241 -1.54 -18.07 2.13
CA PRO A 241 -2.90 -17.92 2.61
C PRO A 241 -3.18 -18.85 3.79
N MET A 242 -4.07 -18.42 4.67
CA MET A 242 -4.64 -19.28 5.72
C MET A 242 -6.09 -19.62 5.36
N PHE A 243 -6.37 -20.91 5.31
CA PHE A 243 -7.71 -21.46 5.12
C PHE A 243 -8.36 -21.76 6.47
N MET A 244 -9.69 -21.71 6.53
CA MET A 244 -10.49 -21.91 7.73
C MET A 244 -10.59 -23.38 8.13
N ASN A 245 -10.32 -24.30 7.20
CA ASN A 245 -10.45 -25.75 7.37
C ASN A 245 -11.88 -26.15 7.78
N ILE A 246 -12.87 -25.61 7.06
CA ILE A 246 -14.29 -25.93 7.25
C ILE A 246 -14.85 -26.68 6.03
N GLU A 247 -15.98 -27.34 6.22
CA GLU A 247 -16.63 -28.10 5.15
C GLU A 247 -17.00 -27.21 3.96
N GLY A 248 -16.76 -27.73 2.75
CA GLY A 248 -17.07 -27.03 1.49
C GLY A 248 -16.04 -25.97 1.06
N GLU A 249 -14.92 -25.76 1.77
CA GLU A 249 -13.91 -24.74 1.42
C GLU A 249 -13.23 -24.94 0.05
N ASN A 250 -13.31 -26.14 -0.52
CA ASN A 250 -12.77 -26.47 -1.85
C ASN A 250 -13.80 -26.39 -3.00
N LEU A 251 -15.00 -25.84 -2.76
CA LEU A 251 -16.01 -25.67 -3.81
C LEU A 251 -15.59 -24.63 -4.87
N ASN A 252 -16.09 -24.81 -6.10
CA ASN A 252 -15.89 -23.84 -7.17
C ASN A 252 -16.47 -22.48 -6.80
N GLY A 253 -15.72 -21.41 -7.04
CA GLY A 253 -16.08 -20.04 -6.70
C GLY A 253 -15.57 -19.56 -5.33
N ILE A 254 -14.93 -20.43 -4.56
CA ILE A 254 -14.18 -20.05 -3.36
C ILE A 254 -12.74 -19.72 -3.77
N TYR A 255 -12.25 -18.58 -3.28
CA TYR A 255 -10.88 -18.13 -3.51
C TYR A 255 -10.21 -17.82 -2.18
N SER A 256 -8.91 -18.07 -2.11
CA SER A 256 -8.10 -17.29 -1.16
C SER A 256 -8.05 -15.84 -1.63
N ALA A 257 -8.02 -14.88 -0.69
CA ALA A 257 -7.86 -13.47 -1.06
C ALA A 257 -6.56 -13.24 -1.84
N ASN A 258 -5.50 -14.00 -1.52
CA ASN A 258 -4.23 -13.95 -2.23
C ASN A 258 -4.40 -14.33 -3.71
N GLU A 259 -5.10 -15.42 -4.03
CA GLU A 259 -5.38 -15.81 -5.40
C GLU A 259 -6.24 -14.75 -6.11
N PHE A 260 -7.36 -14.36 -5.49
CA PHE A 260 -8.31 -13.42 -6.08
C PHE A 260 -7.64 -12.08 -6.40
N LEU A 261 -6.93 -11.50 -5.43
CA LEU A 261 -6.22 -10.23 -5.60
C LEU A 261 -5.03 -10.36 -6.55
N THR A 262 -4.32 -11.50 -6.58
CA THR A 262 -3.24 -11.71 -7.57
C THR A 262 -3.80 -11.73 -8.99
N ARG A 263 -4.91 -12.45 -9.23
CA ARG A 263 -5.59 -12.44 -10.54
C ARG A 263 -6.03 -11.04 -10.92
N VAL A 264 -6.67 -10.32 -10.00
CA VAL A 264 -7.21 -8.99 -10.28
C VAL A 264 -6.10 -7.95 -10.47
N ASN A 265 -5.11 -7.90 -9.58
CA ASN A 265 -4.13 -6.81 -9.55
C ASN A 265 -2.90 -7.10 -10.40
N LEU A 266 -2.25 -8.26 -10.19
CA LEU A 266 -1.01 -8.60 -10.89
C LEU A 266 -1.32 -9.02 -12.33
N MET A 267 -2.29 -9.90 -12.51
CA MET A 267 -2.65 -10.44 -13.82
C MET A 267 -3.70 -9.60 -14.57
N LYS A 268 -4.20 -8.52 -13.94
CA LYS A 268 -5.17 -7.58 -14.50
C LYS A 268 -6.42 -8.25 -15.08
N ALA A 269 -6.92 -9.30 -14.41
CA ALA A 269 -8.07 -10.08 -14.87
C ALA A 269 -9.37 -9.25 -15.03
N TYR A 270 -9.45 -8.05 -14.46
CA TYR A 270 -10.56 -7.11 -14.71
C TYR A 270 -10.56 -6.49 -16.12
N LEU A 271 -9.48 -6.69 -16.89
CA LEU A 271 -9.35 -6.30 -18.29
C LEU A 271 -9.52 -7.48 -19.26
N PHE A 272 -9.90 -8.66 -18.79
CA PHE A 272 -10.17 -9.81 -19.67
C PHE A 272 -11.24 -9.43 -20.73
N PRO A 273 -11.05 -9.75 -22.02
CA PRO A 273 -10.02 -10.63 -22.60
C PRO A 273 -8.74 -9.92 -23.08
N ASP A 274 -8.52 -8.63 -22.81
CA ASP A 274 -7.28 -7.93 -23.20
C ASP A 274 -6.06 -8.47 -22.42
N TYR A 275 -6.29 -9.08 -21.26
CA TYR A 275 -5.33 -9.88 -20.50
C TYR A 275 -5.86 -11.31 -20.39
N ASP A 276 -4.99 -12.31 -20.57
CA ASP A 276 -5.38 -13.72 -20.73
C ASP A 276 -5.93 -14.37 -19.45
N THR A 277 -5.62 -13.83 -18.27
CA THR A 277 -6.02 -14.45 -17.00
C THR A 277 -7.49 -14.14 -16.70
N PRO A 278 -8.36 -15.16 -16.58
CA PRO A 278 -9.74 -14.94 -16.18
C PRO A 278 -9.86 -14.79 -14.66
N VAL A 279 -10.94 -14.12 -14.23
CA VAL A 279 -11.46 -14.14 -12.86
C VAL A 279 -12.97 -14.32 -12.91
N LYS A 280 -13.50 -15.27 -12.14
CA LYS A 280 -14.94 -15.49 -12.06
C LYS A 280 -15.50 -14.89 -10.79
N VAL A 281 -16.49 -14.02 -10.94
CA VAL A 281 -17.21 -13.37 -9.85
C VAL A 281 -18.70 -13.72 -9.97
N GLY A 282 -19.31 -14.12 -8.85
CA GLY A 282 -20.74 -14.39 -8.79
C GLY A 282 -21.58 -13.11 -8.64
N LYS A 283 -22.90 -13.23 -8.78
CA LYS A 283 -23.82 -12.10 -8.52
C LYS A 283 -23.83 -11.67 -7.05
N GLN A 284 -23.64 -12.62 -6.15
CA GLN A 284 -23.54 -12.37 -4.71
C GLN A 284 -22.19 -12.90 -4.22
N VAL A 285 -21.42 -12.06 -3.55
CA VAL A 285 -20.07 -12.39 -3.08
C VAL A 285 -20.00 -12.20 -1.57
N ALA A 286 -19.50 -13.22 -0.87
CA ALA A 286 -19.15 -13.12 0.54
C ALA A 286 -17.62 -13.07 0.68
N VAL A 287 -17.13 -12.08 1.42
CA VAL A 287 -15.71 -11.92 1.75
C VAL A 287 -15.53 -12.08 3.25
N ILE A 288 -14.75 -13.07 3.65
CA ILE A 288 -14.57 -13.43 5.06
C ILE A 288 -13.36 -12.68 5.64
N GLY A 289 -13.59 -11.82 6.62
CA GLY A 289 -12.56 -11.04 7.31
C GLY A 289 -12.90 -9.55 7.45
N GLY A 290 -12.13 -8.84 8.28
CA GLY A 290 -12.35 -7.42 8.57
C GLY A 290 -11.12 -6.52 8.33
N GLY A 291 -10.05 -7.07 7.74
CA GLY A 291 -8.82 -6.33 7.46
C GLY A 291 -8.82 -5.65 6.08
N ASN A 292 -7.73 -4.94 5.78
CA ASN A 292 -7.55 -4.28 4.49
C ASN A 292 -7.71 -5.24 3.30
N VAL A 293 -7.18 -6.46 3.42
CA VAL A 293 -7.32 -7.51 2.40
C VAL A 293 -8.80 -7.82 2.12
N ALA A 294 -9.64 -7.90 3.15
CA ALA A 294 -11.08 -8.14 2.98
C ALA A 294 -11.77 -6.94 2.32
N MET A 295 -11.44 -5.71 2.72
CA MET A 295 -11.98 -4.49 2.07
C MET A 295 -11.59 -4.44 0.59
N ASP A 296 -10.34 -4.73 0.29
CA ASP A 296 -9.80 -4.73 -1.07
C ASP A 296 -10.47 -5.80 -1.94
N SER A 297 -10.59 -7.04 -1.43
CA SER A 297 -11.29 -8.12 -2.15
C SER A 297 -12.76 -7.78 -2.39
N ALA A 298 -13.47 -7.24 -1.40
CA ALA A 298 -14.88 -6.88 -1.55
C ALA A 298 -15.08 -5.76 -2.59
N ARG A 299 -14.24 -4.73 -2.54
CA ARG A 299 -14.30 -3.59 -3.46
C ARG A 299 -13.89 -3.97 -4.89
N CYS A 300 -12.96 -4.91 -5.05
CA CYS A 300 -12.63 -5.52 -6.34
C CYS A 300 -13.81 -6.33 -6.88
N ALA A 301 -14.44 -7.18 -6.06
CA ALA A 301 -15.59 -7.99 -6.47
C ALA A 301 -16.77 -7.14 -6.95
N LEU A 302 -17.05 -6.02 -6.25
CA LEU A 302 -18.06 -5.05 -6.67
C LEU A 302 -17.75 -4.46 -8.06
N ARG A 303 -16.50 -4.06 -8.30
CA ARG A 303 -16.05 -3.48 -9.57
C ARG A 303 -16.06 -4.47 -10.73
N LEU A 304 -15.94 -5.76 -10.43
CA LEU A 304 -16.06 -6.86 -11.39
C LEU A 304 -17.52 -7.22 -11.72
N GLY A 305 -18.50 -6.50 -11.16
CA GLY A 305 -19.90 -6.63 -11.53
C GLY A 305 -20.74 -7.52 -10.62
N ALA A 306 -20.30 -7.78 -9.39
CA ALA A 306 -21.18 -8.40 -8.40
C ALA A 306 -22.37 -7.46 -8.07
N ASP A 307 -23.58 -8.00 -8.05
CA ASP A 307 -24.80 -7.25 -7.69
C ASP A 307 -24.82 -6.90 -6.20
N LYS A 308 -24.33 -7.82 -5.36
CA LYS A 308 -24.20 -7.63 -3.90
C LYS A 308 -22.89 -8.21 -3.40
N VAL A 309 -22.25 -7.47 -2.49
CA VAL A 309 -21.02 -7.90 -1.83
C VAL A 309 -21.17 -7.75 -0.33
N TYR A 310 -20.80 -8.80 0.41
CA TYR A 310 -20.89 -8.90 1.85
C TYR A 310 -19.51 -9.02 2.46
N ILE A 311 -19.22 -8.20 3.46
CA ILE A 311 -18.15 -8.44 4.43
C ILE A 311 -18.72 -9.29 5.56
N ILE A 312 -18.15 -10.47 5.79
CA ILE A 312 -18.50 -11.36 6.90
C ILE A 312 -17.38 -11.28 7.93
N TYR A 313 -17.65 -10.69 9.09
CA TYR A 313 -16.63 -10.48 10.11
C TYR A 313 -17.07 -10.95 11.49
N ARG A 314 -16.22 -11.76 12.12
CA ARG A 314 -16.49 -12.42 13.41
C ARG A 314 -16.54 -11.48 14.63
N ARG A 315 -16.25 -10.18 14.47
CA ARG A 315 -16.25 -9.17 15.55
C ARG A 315 -17.10 -7.96 15.14
N SER A 316 -17.13 -6.92 15.98
CA SER A 316 -17.82 -5.67 15.67
C SER A 316 -16.96 -4.75 14.79
N GLU A 317 -17.54 -3.62 14.37
CA GLU A 317 -16.84 -2.58 13.62
C GLU A 317 -15.67 -1.97 14.41
N ALA A 318 -15.79 -1.90 15.74
CA ALA A 318 -14.76 -1.31 16.60
C ALA A 318 -13.45 -2.13 16.58
N GLU A 319 -13.54 -3.44 16.38
CA GLU A 319 -12.38 -4.32 16.29
C GLU A 319 -11.90 -4.56 14.84
N MET A 320 -12.42 -3.84 13.84
CA MET A 320 -11.96 -4.01 12.46
C MET A 320 -10.53 -3.46 12.31
N PRO A 321 -9.55 -4.29 11.85
CA PRO A 321 -8.18 -3.83 11.65
C PRO A 321 -7.95 -3.12 10.31
N ALA A 322 -8.98 -3.01 9.46
CA ALA A 322 -8.90 -2.25 8.23
C ALA A 322 -8.71 -0.75 8.50
N ARG A 323 -8.03 -0.07 7.58
CA ARG A 323 -7.88 1.38 7.60
C ARG A 323 -9.27 2.04 7.53
N ARG A 324 -9.56 3.00 8.41
CA ARG A 324 -10.91 3.56 8.58
C ARG A 324 -11.46 4.15 7.27
N GLU A 325 -10.61 4.86 6.53
CA GLU A 325 -10.95 5.44 5.23
C GLU A 325 -11.40 4.37 4.21
N GLU A 326 -10.88 3.14 4.29
CA GLU A 326 -11.28 2.06 3.37
C GLU A 326 -12.59 1.38 3.77
N VAL A 327 -12.87 1.31 5.08
CA VAL A 327 -14.19 0.87 5.59
C VAL A 327 -15.27 1.85 5.15
N GLU A 328 -15.04 3.16 5.34
CA GLU A 328 -15.95 4.22 4.87
C GLU A 328 -16.15 4.14 3.35
N ASN A 329 -15.06 3.99 2.59
CA ASN A 329 -15.15 3.88 1.14
C ASN A 329 -15.97 2.66 0.68
N ALA A 330 -15.82 1.52 1.37
CA ALA A 330 -16.58 0.29 1.10
C ALA A 330 -18.08 0.48 1.38
N GLN A 331 -18.43 1.10 2.52
CA GLN A 331 -19.82 1.41 2.87
C GLN A 331 -20.45 2.38 1.87
N GLU A 332 -19.74 3.47 1.50
CA GLU A 332 -20.19 4.43 0.49
C GLU A 332 -20.41 3.80 -0.90
N GLU A 333 -19.63 2.77 -1.24
CA GLU A 333 -19.74 2.01 -2.49
C GLU A 333 -20.91 0.99 -2.47
N GLY A 334 -21.51 0.73 -1.30
CA GLY A 334 -22.67 -0.15 -1.14
C GLY A 334 -22.36 -1.57 -0.68
N ILE A 335 -21.16 -1.82 -0.15
CA ILE A 335 -20.81 -3.12 0.44
C ILE A 335 -21.55 -3.29 1.77
N GLU A 336 -22.22 -4.44 1.95
CA GLU A 336 -22.95 -4.76 3.16
C GLU A 336 -22.05 -5.45 4.19
N PHE A 337 -22.19 -5.10 5.48
CA PHE A 337 -21.40 -5.68 6.56
C PHE A 337 -22.27 -6.60 7.42
N LYS A 338 -21.90 -7.88 7.51
CA LYS A 338 -22.45 -8.87 8.44
C LYS A 338 -21.42 -9.10 9.55
N LEU A 339 -21.54 -8.28 10.60
CA LEU A 339 -20.68 -8.30 11.78
C LEU A 339 -21.10 -9.40 12.75
N LEU A 340 -20.23 -9.73 13.71
CA LEU A 340 -20.43 -10.81 14.68
C LEU A 340 -20.81 -12.16 14.03
N THR A 341 -20.31 -12.40 12.81
CA THR A 341 -20.67 -13.54 11.97
C THR A 341 -19.41 -14.31 11.57
N THR A 342 -19.45 -15.63 11.66
CA THR A 342 -18.37 -16.52 11.20
C THR A 342 -18.99 -17.71 10.45
N PRO A 343 -18.45 -18.11 9.30
CA PRO A 343 -18.94 -19.29 8.59
C PRO A 343 -18.63 -20.58 9.36
N LYS A 344 -19.53 -21.55 9.25
CA LYS A 344 -19.38 -22.93 9.72
C LYS A 344 -19.14 -23.91 8.58
N GLN A 345 -19.77 -23.68 7.43
CA GLN A 345 -19.61 -24.49 6.23
C GLN A 345 -20.03 -23.72 4.97
N PHE A 346 -19.56 -24.17 3.82
CA PHE A 346 -20.01 -23.72 2.51
C PHE A 346 -20.83 -24.82 1.82
N LEU A 347 -21.97 -24.42 1.23
CA LEU A 347 -22.90 -25.35 0.60
C LEU A 347 -22.69 -25.35 -0.92
N GLY A 348 -22.55 -26.53 -1.51
CA GLY A 348 -22.37 -26.74 -2.94
C GLY A 348 -23.65 -27.21 -3.65
N ASN A 349 -23.76 -26.92 -4.95
CA ASN A 349 -24.75 -27.56 -5.81
C ASN A 349 -24.20 -28.86 -6.46
N GLU A 350 -25.00 -29.51 -7.31
CA GLU A 350 -24.62 -30.75 -8.03
C GLU A 350 -23.36 -30.61 -8.91
N GLN A 351 -23.00 -29.38 -9.29
CA GLN A 351 -21.80 -29.07 -10.08
C GLN A 351 -20.62 -28.56 -9.21
N ASN A 352 -20.70 -28.74 -7.89
CA ASN A 352 -19.72 -28.28 -6.91
C ASN A 352 -19.49 -26.77 -6.90
N TRP A 353 -20.46 -25.95 -7.34
CA TRP A 353 -20.41 -24.50 -7.17
C TRP A 353 -20.96 -24.09 -5.83
N VAL A 354 -20.31 -23.14 -5.16
CA VAL A 354 -20.83 -22.54 -3.93
C VAL A 354 -22.16 -21.84 -4.20
N VAL A 355 -23.18 -22.19 -3.42
CA VAL A 355 -24.54 -21.63 -3.49
C VAL A 355 -25.05 -21.09 -2.16
N GLY A 356 -24.35 -21.39 -1.06
CA GLY A 356 -24.72 -20.91 0.27
C GLY A 356 -23.57 -21.00 1.26
N MET A 357 -23.77 -20.36 2.41
CA MET A 357 -22.85 -20.35 3.54
C MET A 357 -23.70 -20.35 4.81
N GLU A 358 -23.39 -21.24 5.75
CA GLU A 358 -24.02 -21.31 7.08
C GLU A 358 -23.17 -20.60 8.13
#